data_AF-A0A954RUA2-F1
#
_entry.id   AF-A0A954RUA2-F1
#
_cell.length_a   1.000
_cell.length_b   1.000
_cell.length_c   1.000
_cell.angle_alpha   90.00
_cell.angle_beta   90.00
_cell.angle_gamma   90.00
#
_symmetry.space_group_name_H-M   'P 1'
#
loop_
_entity.id
_entity.type
_entity.pdbx_description
1 polymer ?
#
loop_
_entity_poly.entity_id
_entity_poly.type
_entity_poly.pdbx_seq_one_letter_code
_entity_poly.pdbx_strand_id
1 'polypeptide(L)'
;GDVVATFDASQFDDTAIHDNLIVRGYSGVGSGGLLINGGGVDASGWTFNLWDRAVDTLTFYGTALADNYNGSVMKDVMFGGQGSDTFNTSDGGGDEFHGEGGKDYFRYKSVAGPIIDHIDGGGSGGDRLSVGGGGTFDFTGASIISVEELRFGNASQTVVLNYDQIYPFLAGSINTITGSSAANTLEIHGTSASFGNITVSNWTDGVDKFRIVGTSGQDLLFGSIYGDEIVSGGGNDVIDAGNGDDTVEIDALIDAANIEGGQGSDTLLLTVSAVPFITELDLTTSTVSGFERLVFAGQYEQYLLLDSQFFIENPLSEVASNGWFNQLHIFGNSVNLNGIAFSGWGNAPVKIRLFGSGDDHFDTSGLETDDRADVHGGLADVRLGGANDTVVLYDQLDAGSILDGGANDTSFGDDLFIESSAPVLLDLTSISILGFETVGTDIGYNGTVIMSGDQIGGASGATNLYMFDSAGATLNVVGSLVDLSNVVMGRIHSTDTIIIDGTTGDDVLIGSSEADILNGDIGRDTFTIWGADEANGEGANDTFIVDTVNYGNTFTGIINGGAGTADA
;
A
#
# COMPACT_ATOMS: atom_id res chain seq x y z
N GLY A 1 -20.58 -37.41 45.44
CA GLY A 1 -20.95 -37.30 46.85
C GLY A 1 -19.91 -36.39 47.37
N ASP A 2 -20.23 -35.10 47.38
CA ASP A 2 -19.22 -34.08 47.22
C ASP A 2 -18.57 -33.83 48.58
N VAL A 3 -17.25 -33.76 48.60
CA VAL A 3 -16.47 -33.68 49.85
C VAL A 3 -15.78 -32.33 49.89
N VAL A 4 -16.30 -31.43 50.72
CA VAL A 4 -15.70 -30.12 50.96
C VAL A 4 -15.15 -30.06 52.38
N ALA A 5 -13.85 -29.77 52.51
CA ALA A 5 -13.24 -29.46 53.80
C ALA A 5 -13.25 -27.94 54.02
N THR A 6 -13.53 -27.49 55.25
CA THR A 6 -13.63 -26.06 55.57
C THR A 6 -12.62 -25.68 56.66
N PHE A 7 -11.92 -24.58 56.45
CA PHE A 7 -10.90 -24.02 57.36
C PHE A 7 -11.12 -22.52 57.54
N ASP A 8 -10.61 -21.98 58.64
CA ASP A 8 -10.42 -20.54 58.80
C ASP A 8 -9.02 -20.15 58.29
N ALA A 9 -8.91 -19.02 57.59
CA ALA A 9 -7.65 -18.48 57.06
C ALA A 9 -6.59 -18.32 58.15
N SER A 10 -7.01 -17.94 59.37
CA SER A 10 -6.13 -17.83 60.54
C SER A 10 -5.43 -19.13 60.96
N GLN A 11 -5.85 -20.28 60.42
CA GLN A 11 -5.20 -21.56 60.68
C GLN A 11 -3.96 -21.79 59.80
N PHE A 12 -3.79 -21.00 58.74
CA PHE A 12 -2.61 -21.01 57.87
C PHE A 12 -1.61 -19.98 58.38
N ASP A 13 -0.87 -20.36 59.43
CA ASP A 13 0.03 -19.48 60.20
C ASP A 13 1.43 -20.10 60.42
N ASP A 14 1.77 -21.11 59.62
CA ASP A 14 2.97 -21.96 59.76
C ASP A 14 3.10 -22.69 61.12
N THR A 15 2.09 -22.61 61.99
CA THR A 15 2.05 -23.27 63.29
C THR A 15 0.97 -24.34 63.35
N ALA A 16 -0.26 -24.00 62.99
CA ALA A 16 -1.40 -24.91 62.91
C ALA A 16 -1.42 -25.63 61.56
N ILE A 17 -1.36 -24.88 60.45
CA ILE A 17 -1.23 -25.40 59.09
C ILE A 17 -0.09 -24.64 58.41
N HIS A 18 0.80 -25.38 57.76
CA HIS A 18 1.91 -24.83 57.00
C HIS A 18 1.44 -24.24 55.66
N ASP A 19 2.08 -23.17 55.21
CA ASP A 19 1.77 -22.51 53.94
C ASP A 19 2.17 -23.34 52.71
N ASN A 20 2.92 -24.44 52.89
CA ASN A 20 3.25 -25.41 51.84
C ASN A 20 2.43 -26.69 52.00
N LEU A 21 1.11 -26.58 51.82
CA LEU A 21 0.18 -27.68 52.01
C LEU A 21 0.21 -28.68 50.85
N ILE A 22 0.18 -29.98 51.16
CA ILE A 22 -0.13 -31.03 50.18
C ILE A 22 -1.58 -31.45 50.37
N VAL A 23 -2.43 -31.11 49.41
CA VAL A 23 -3.84 -31.49 49.38
C VAL A 23 -3.99 -32.79 48.58
N ARG A 24 -4.64 -33.80 49.16
CA ARG A 24 -4.91 -35.08 48.49
C ARG A 24 -6.42 -35.25 48.30
N GLY A 25 -6.84 -35.29 47.05
CA GLY A 25 -8.23 -35.55 46.65
C GLY A 25 -8.58 -37.04 46.71
N TYR A 26 -9.78 -37.37 46.22
CA TYR A 26 -10.30 -38.73 46.16
C TYR A 26 -10.56 -39.12 44.70
N SER A 27 -10.09 -40.29 44.27
CA SER A 27 -10.17 -40.75 42.87
C SER A 27 -11.56 -41.24 42.42
N GLY A 28 -12.65 -40.65 42.94
CA GLY A 28 -14.04 -41.03 42.66
C GLY A 28 -14.78 -39.99 41.82
N VAL A 29 -15.92 -40.37 41.24
CA VAL A 29 -16.79 -39.55 40.36
C VAL A 29 -17.58 -38.45 41.08
N GLY A 30 -16.98 -37.72 42.03
CA GLY A 30 -17.62 -36.59 42.72
C GLY A 30 -16.68 -35.40 42.86
N SER A 31 -17.22 -34.21 43.00
CA SER A 31 -16.42 -33.00 43.24
C SER A 31 -15.87 -32.99 44.67
N GLY A 32 -14.57 -32.76 44.77
CA GLY A 32 -13.86 -32.41 46.00
C GLY A 32 -13.65 -30.90 46.05
N GLY A 33 -13.56 -30.35 47.26
CA GLY A 33 -13.27 -28.94 47.42
C GLY A 33 -12.60 -28.62 48.74
N LEU A 34 -11.94 -27.47 48.75
CA LEU A 34 -11.37 -26.88 49.95
C LEU A 34 -11.94 -25.47 50.07
N LEU A 35 -12.55 -25.16 51.21
CA LEU A 35 -13.15 -23.87 51.50
C LEU A 35 -12.39 -23.20 52.65
N ILE A 36 -12.02 -21.94 52.45
CA ILE A 36 -11.23 -21.16 53.41
C ILE A 36 -12.00 -19.88 53.71
N ASN A 37 -12.36 -19.68 54.98
CA ASN A 37 -13.05 -18.48 55.46
C ASN A 37 -12.07 -17.52 56.13
N GLY A 38 -12.12 -16.25 55.75
CA GLY A 38 -11.27 -15.19 56.28
C GLY A 38 -10.19 -14.74 55.29
N GLY A 39 -9.55 -13.65 55.65
CA GLY A 39 -8.70 -12.87 54.76
C GLY A 39 -7.29 -13.42 54.60
N GLY A 40 -6.78 -13.34 53.36
CA GLY A 40 -5.38 -13.43 53.01
C GLY A 40 -4.71 -14.78 53.25
N VAL A 41 -4.81 -15.69 52.27
CA VAL A 41 -4.09 -16.97 52.25
C VAL A 41 -3.19 -17.05 51.02
N ASP A 42 -2.00 -17.61 51.23
CA ASP A 42 -1.06 -17.91 50.15
C ASP A 42 -1.14 -19.40 49.78
N ALA A 43 -1.84 -19.69 48.66
CA ALA A 43 -1.94 -21.04 48.11
C ALA A 43 -0.96 -21.30 46.96
N SER A 44 -0.09 -20.35 46.63
CA SER A 44 0.80 -20.46 45.47
C SER A 44 1.84 -21.58 45.59
N GLY A 45 2.18 -21.97 46.82
CA GLY A 45 3.08 -23.10 47.12
C GLY A 45 2.40 -24.45 47.27
N TRP A 46 1.07 -24.52 47.14
CA TRP A 46 0.32 -25.74 47.47
C TRP A 46 0.44 -26.80 46.38
N THR A 47 0.49 -28.07 46.79
CA THR A 47 0.56 -29.21 45.87
C THR A 47 -0.73 -30.03 45.95
N PHE A 48 -1.37 -30.25 44.80
CA PHE A 48 -2.62 -31.00 44.70
C PHE A 48 -2.38 -32.36 44.05
N ASN A 49 -2.76 -33.43 44.74
CA ASN A 49 -2.63 -34.81 44.28
C ASN A 49 -4.02 -35.45 44.14
N LEU A 50 -4.26 -36.15 43.03
CA LEU A 50 -5.57 -36.77 42.75
C LEU A 50 -6.71 -35.73 42.72
N TRP A 51 -6.42 -34.51 42.27
CA TRP A 51 -7.41 -33.49 41.98
C TRP A 51 -7.66 -33.42 40.48
N ASP A 52 -8.93 -33.29 40.10
CA ASP A 52 -9.35 -33.03 38.73
C ASP A 52 -9.57 -31.52 38.54
N ARG A 53 -8.77 -30.89 37.68
CA ARG A 53 -8.84 -29.45 37.39
C ARG A 53 -10.19 -29.00 36.81
N ALA A 54 -10.94 -29.92 36.21
CA ALA A 54 -12.25 -29.60 35.64
C ALA A 54 -13.40 -29.68 36.66
N VAL A 55 -13.16 -30.25 37.84
CA VAL A 55 -14.23 -30.62 38.78
C VAL A 55 -13.96 -30.14 40.21
N ASP A 56 -12.72 -30.22 40.68
CA ASP A 56 -12.35 -29.83 42.04
C ASP A 56 -12.01 -28.35 42.13
N THR A 57 -12.42 -27.69 43.22
CA THR A 57 -12.29 -26.24 43.39
C THR A 57 -11.69 -25.87 44.74
N LEU A 58 -10.85 -24.84 44.73
CA LEU A 58 -10.40 -24.16 45.95
C LEU A 58 -11.18 -22.86 46.10
N THR A 59 -11.91 -22.69 47.22
CA THR A 59 -12.78 -21.54 47.45
C THR A 59 -12.30 -20.70 48.63
N PHE A 60 -12.19 -19.39 48.43
CA PHE A 60 -11.83 -18.41 49.46
C PHE A 60 -12.96 -17.42 49.69
N TYR A 61 -13.31 -17.19 50.94
CA TYR A 61 -14.24 -16.13 51.36
C TYR A 61 -13.52 -15.11 52.21
N GLY A 62 -13.43 -13.89 51.70
CA GLY A 62 -12.80 -12.76 52.36
C GLY A 62 -13.59 -12.13 53.47
N THR A 63 -13.06 -11.02 53.96
CA THR A 63 -13.54 -10.29 55.12
C THR A 63 -14.18 -8.96 54.71
N ALA A 64 -14.33 -8.05 55.66
CA ALA A 64 -14.72 -6.67 55.37
C ALA A 64 -13.53 -5.72 55.35
N LEU A 65 -12.31 -6.27 55.36
CA LEU A 65 -11.04 -5.55 55.33
C LEU A 65 -10.33 -5.88 54.02
N ALA A 66 -9.30 -5.09 53.68
CA ALA A 66 -8.44 -5.39 52.55
C ALA A 66 -7.72 -6.74 52.74
N ASP A 67 -7.97 -7.66 51.83
CA ASP A 67 -7.41 -9.00 51.80
C ASP A 67 -6.39 -9.16 50.65
N ASN A 68 -5.46 -10.11 50.79
CA ASN A 68 -4.46 -10.40 49.75
C ASN A 68 -4.36 -11.90 49.48
N TYR A 69 -4.89 -12.32 48.34
CA TYR A 69 -4.90 -13.70 47.88
C TYR A 69 -3.71 -13.97 46.96
N ASN A 70 -3.02 -15.08 47.18
CA ASN A 70 -2.15 -15.68 46.18
C ASN A 70 -2.76 -17.03 45.79
N GLY A 71 -3.23 -17.12 44.55
CA GLY A 71 -3.92 -18.30 44.05
C GLY A 71 -3.03 -19.54 43.94
N SER A 72 -3.69 -20.68 43.88
CA SER A 72 -3.09 -21.98 43.61
C SER A 72 -2.94 -22.22 42.11
N VAL A 73 -2.29 -23.33 41.73
CA VAL A 73 -2.16 -23.76 40.32
C VAL A 73 -3.41 -24.47 39.76
N MET A 74 -4.45 -24.61 40.60
CA MET A 74 -5.71 -25.27 40.28
C MET A 74 -6.80 -24.22 40.10
N LYS A 75 -8.01 -24.64 39.72
CA LYS A 75 -9.15 -23.73 39.65
C LYS A 75 -9.47 -23.15 41.02
N ASP A 76 -9.34 -21.84 41.14
CA ASP A 76 -9.69 -21.09 42.34
C ASP A 76 -11.01 -20.32 42.16
N VAL A 77 -11.77 -20.17 43.26
CA VAL A 77 -12.96 -19.32 43.35
C VAL A 77 -12.76 -18.40 44.56
N MET A 78 -12.63 -17.09 44.33
CA MET A 78 -12.28 -16.13 45.37
C MET A 78 -13.32 -15.02 45.49
N PHE A 79 -13.79 -14.80 46.71
CA PHE A 79 -14.69 -13.70 47.06
C PHE A 79 -13.94 -12.72 47.98
N GLY A 80 -13.76 -11.48 47.54
CA GLY A 80 -13.02 -10.43 48.27
C GLY A 80 -13.73 -9.96 49.53
N GLY A 81 -15.05 -9.75 49.43
CA GLY A 81 -15.86 -9.26 50.53
C GLY A 81 -16.06 -7.75 50.46
N GLN A 82 -15.96 -7.04 51.58
CA GLN A 82 -15.81 -5.59 51.54
C GLN A 82 -14.34 -5.26 51.70
N GLY A 83 -13.82 -4.19 51.10
CA GLY A 83 -12.42 -3.87 51.29
C GLY A 83 -11.79 -3.20 50.08
N SER A 84 -10.55 -3.58 49.80
CA SER A 84 -9.81 -3.17 48.61
C SER A 84 -8.82 -4.28 48.40
N ASP A 85 -9.32 -5.34 47.80
CA ASP A 85 -8.73 -6.65 47.88
C ASP A 85 -7.75 -6.84 46.73
N THR A 86 -6.76 -7.68 46.98
CA THR A 86 -5.77 -8.04 45.97
C THR A 86 -5.89 -9.52 45.64
N PHE A 87 -6.07 -9.82 44.36
CA PHE A 87 -5.99 -11.14 43.79
C PHE A 87 -4.69 -11.22 42.97
N ASN A 88 -3.67 -11.89 43.50
CA ASN A 88 -2.48 -12.23 42.73
C ASN A 88 -2.71 -13.60 42.09
N THR A 89 -2.94 -13.60 40.79
CA THR A 89 -3.31 -14.81 40.06
C THR A 89 -2.07 -15.65 39.76
N SER A 90 -2.26 -16.97 39.73
CA SER A 90 -1.27 -17.91 39.23
C SER A 90 -1.77 -18.41 37.86
N ASP A 91 -0.86 -18.77 36.96
CA ASP A 91 -1.10 -18.91 35.52
C ASP A 91 -1.87 -20.18 35.08
N GLY A 92 -2.83 -20.66 35.88
CA GLY A 92 -3.78 -21.62 35.35
C GLY A 92 -4.84 -22.13 36.31
N GLY A 93 -6.00 -22.49 35.76
CA GLY A 93 -7.12 -22.99 36.55
C GLY A 93 -8.46 -22.70 35.90
N GLY A 94 -8.58 -21.57 35.17
CA GLY A 94 -9.87 -21.02 34.79
C GLY A 94 -10.56 -20.52 36.05
N ASP A 95 -9.92 -19.54 36.67
CA ASP A 95 -10.23 -19.04 38.00
C ASP A 95 -11.45 -18.11 37.97
N GLU A 96 -12.06 -17.92 39.13
CA GLU A 96 -13.23 -17.09 39.31
C GLU A 96 -12.97 -16.10 40.45
N PHE A 97 -12.87 -14.81 40.13
CA PHE A 97 -12.60 -13.74 41.08
C PHE A 97 -13.80 -12.81 41.19
N HIS A 98 -14.21 -12.52 42.43
CA HIS A 98 -15.29 -11.61 42.79
C HIS A 98 -14.76 -10.56 43.78
N GLY A 99 -14.55 -9.32 43.33
CA GLY A 99 -14.12 -8.21 44.19
C GLY A 99 -15.17 -7.81 45.24
N GLU A 100 -16.45 -7.98 44.89
CA GLU A 100 -17.61 -7.63 45.72
C GLU A 100 -17.72 -6.13 46.03
N GLY A 101 -17.06 -5.58 47.04
CA GLY A 101 -17.23 -4.17 47.41
C GLY A 101 -15.92 -3.52 47.78
N GLY A 102 -15.48 -2.52 47.03
CA GLY A 102 -14.17 -1.96 47.26
C GLY A 102 -13.52 -1.46 45.99
N LYS A 103 -12.26 -1.05 46.12
CA LYS A 103 -11.36 -0.87 44.98
C LYS A 103 -10.42 -2.06 44.94
N ASP A 104 -10.73 -3.01 44.08
CA ASP A 104 -10.09 -4.30 44.01
C ASP A 104 -9.03 -4.37 42.90
N TYR A 105 -8.08 -5.29 43.06
CA TYR A 105 -6.89 -5.39 42.23
C TYR A 105 -6.66 -6.83 41.77
N PHE A 106 -6.87 -7.08 40.49
CA PHE A 106 -6.56 -8.35 39.82
C PHE A 106 -5.20 -8.24 39.16
N ARG A 107 -4.21 -9.03 39.60
CA ARG A 107 -2.79 -8.88 39.20
C ARG A 107 -2.24 -10.14 38.57
N TYR A 108 -1.89 -10.06 37.29
CA TYR A 108 -1.21 -11.09 36.52
C TYR A 108 0.27 -10.74 36.42
N LYS A 109 1.19 -11.60 36.91
CA LYS A 109 2.65 -11.31 36.96
C LYS A 109 3.46 -11.93 35.82
N SER A 110 2.87 -12.91 35.14
CA SER A 110 3.39 -13.61 33.97
C SER A 110 2.27 -14.48 33.43
N VAL A 111 2.34 -14.88 32.17
CA VAL A 111 1.41 -15.84 31.58
C VAL A 111 2.15 -16.86 30.72
N ALA A 112 1.66 -18.10 30.75
CA ALA A 112 2.14 -19.21 29.91
C ALA A 112 1.20 -19.54 28.74
N GLY A 113 0.08 -18.81 28.60
CA GLY A 113 -0.94 -19.03 27.56
C GLY A 113 -2.14 -18.07 27.69
N PRO A 114 -3.23 -18.31 26.93
CA PRO A 114 -4.47 -17.53 27.01
C PRO A 114 -5.10 -17.58 28.40
N ILE A 115 -5.62 -16.44 28.83
CA ILE A 115 -6.31 -16.26 30.10
C ILE A 115 -7.80 -16.54 29.87
N ILE A 116 -8.36 -17.46 30.66
CA ILE A 116 -9.74 -17.94 30.55
C ILE A 116 -10.54 -17.71 31.85
N ASP A 117 -10.07 -16.79 32.67
CA ASP A 117 -10.61 -16.53 34.00
C ASP A 117 -11.90 -15.70 33.93
N HIS A 118 -12.71 -15.79 34.98
CA HIS A 118 -13.87 -14.93 35.20
C HIS A 118 -13.51 -13.88 36.24
N ILE A 119 -13.52 -12.61 35.86
CA ILE A 119 -13.13 -11.47 36.67
C ILE A 119 -14.35 -10.56 36.84
N ASP A 120 -14.85 -10.47 38.06
CA ASP A 120 -15.90 -9.54 38.46
C ASP A 120 -15.35 -8.58 39.52
N GLY A 121 -15.15 -7.30 39.17
CA GLY A 121 -14.76 -6.28 40.16
C GLY A 121 -15.87 -5.95 41.17
N GLY A 122 -17.12 -6.30 40.87
CA GLY A 122 -18.24 -6.16 41.78
C GLY A 122 -18.80 -4.74 41.85
N GLY A 123 -18.81 -4.18 43.06
CA GLY A 123 -19.60 -3.04 43.49
C GLY A 123 -18.98 -1.68 43.18
N SER A 124 -18.78 -0.85 44.21
CA SER A 124 -18.27 0.51 44.05
C SER A 124 -16.82 0.62 44.49
N GLY A 125 -15.97 1.24 43.68
CA GLY A 125 -14.61 1.66 44.10
C GLY A 125 -13.60 1.84 42.97
N GLY A 126 -13.94 1.40 41.75
CA GLY A 126 -13.13 1.60 40.55
C GLY A 126 -12.04 0.55 40.49
N ASP A 127 -12.37 -0.61 39.97
CA ASP A 127 -11.58 -1.83 40.06
C ASP A 127 -10.52 -1.89 38.97
N ARG A 128 -9.43 -2.62 39.24
CA ARG A 128 -8.23 -2.61 38.39
C ARG A 128 -7.75 -4.00 38.02
N LEU A 129 -7.62 -4.22 36.71
CA LEU A 129 -6.80 -5.27 36.13
C LEU A 129 -5.38 -4.76 35.91
N SER A 130 -4.37 -5.49 36.38
CA SER A 130 -2.95 -5.15 36.20
C SER A 130 -2.19 -6.32 35.60
N VAL A 131 -1.38 -6.02 34.60
CA VAL A 131 -0.42 -6.98 34.01
C VAL A 131 1.00 -6.62 34.41
N GLY A 132 1.81 -7.62 34.73
CA GLY A 132 3.19 -7.51 35.17
C GLY A 132 4.05 -8.56 34.49
N GLY A 133 5.35 -8.30 34.32
CA GLY A 133 6.23 -9.15 33.48
C GLY A 133 6.10 -8.82 31.99
N GLY A 134 7.12 -9.17 31.21
CA GLY A 134 7.10 -8.92 29.76
C GLY A 134 6.37 -10.01 28.98
N GLY A 135 5.78 -9.66 27.84
CA GLY A 135 5.07 -10.59 26.96
C GLY A 135 3.62 -10.25 26.70
N THR A 136 2.88 -11.19 26.13
CA THR A 136 1.47 -11.03 25.73
C THR A 136 0.52 -11.61 26.76
N PHE A 137 -0.44 -10.82 27.22
CA PHE A 137 -1.54 -11.18 28.11
C PHE A 137 -2.83 -11.21 27.29
N ASP A 138 -3.21 -12.40 26.86
CA ASP A 138 -4.40 -12.61 26.03
C ASP A 138 -5.62 -12.92 26.91
N PHE A 139 -6.53 -11.95 27.03
CA PHE A 139 -7.79 -12.04 27.77
C PHE A 139 -8.99 -12.30 26.87
N THR A 140 -8.80 -12.64 25.58
CA THR A 140 -9.92 -12.90 24.66
C THR A 140 -10.79 -14.09 25.10
N GLY A 141 -10.24 -15.01 25.90
CA GLY A 141 -10.97 -16.11 26.53
C GLY A 141 -11.57 -15.79 27.90
N ALA A 142 -11.25 -14.63 28.49
CA ALA A 142 -11.66 -14.24 29.83
C ALA A 142 -13.02 -13.52 29.83
N SER A 143 -13.76 -13.63 30.93
CA SER A 143 -14.89 -12.75 31.21
C SER A 143 -14.41 -11.64 32.14
N ILE A 144 -14.62 -10.38 31.75
CA ILE A 144 -14.25 -9.21 32.55
C ILE A 144 -15.48 -8.34 32.68
N ILE A 145 -15.96 -8.16 33.92
CA ILE A 145 -17.11 -7.34 34.26
C ILE A 145 -16.78 -6.49 35.49
N SER A 146 -17.38 -5.30 35.54
CA SER A 146 -17.19 -4.34 36.64
C SER A 146 -15.71 -4.02 36.93
N VAL A 147 -14.87 -3.92 35.90
CA VAL A 147 -13.47 -3.50 36.01
C VAL A 147 -13.26 -2.24 35.20
N GLU A 148 -12.91 -1.12 35.84
CA GLU A 148 -12.81 0.18 35.16
C GLU A 148 -11.41 0.49 34.62
N GLU A 149 -10.36 -0.08 35.21
CA GLU A 149 -8.98 0.27 34.90
C GLU A 149 -8.15 -0.93 34.44
N LEU A 150 -7.49 -0.81 33.28
CA LEU A 150 -6.36 -1.65 32.89
C LEU A 150 -5.06 -0.91 33.17
N ARG A 151 -4.10 -1.57 33.81
CA ARG A 151 -2.80 -1.01 34.13
C ARG A 151 -1.64 -1.90 33.66
N PHE A 152 -0.76 -1.30 32.86
CA PHE A 152 0.50 -1.89 32.45
C PHE A 152 1.58 -1.77 33.54
N GLY A 153 2.47 -2.75 33.57
CA GLY A 153 3.65 -2.83 34.42
C GLY A 153 4.89 -2.26 33.72
N ASN A 154 6.02 -2.24 34.42
CA ASN A 154 7.27 -1.64 33.91
C ASN A 154 8.05 -2.54 32.94
N ALA A 155 7.37 -3.39 32.17
CA ALA A 155 7.97 -4.29 31.19
C ALA A 155 7.25 -4.12 29.84
N SER A 156 7.90 -4.51 28.75
CA SER A 156 7.25 -4.47 27.44
C SER A 156 6.13 -5.51 27.37
N GLN A 157 4.91 -5.06 27.09
CA GLN A 157 3.69 -5.83 27.30
C GLN A 157 2.69 -5.60 26.18
N THR A 158 2.04 -6.67 25.75
CA THR A 158 0.85 -6.62 24.90
C THR A 158 -0.32 -7.16 25.70
N VAL A 159 -1.44 -6.43 25.74
CA VAL A 159 -2.71 -6.92 26.29
C VAL A 159 -3.69 -7.08 25.13
N VAL A 160 -4.29 -8.26 25.01
CA VAL A 160 -5.28 -8.56 23.96
C VAL A 160 -6.65 -8.74 24.60
N LEU A 161 -7.65 -8.00 24.13
CA LEU A 161 -9.03 -8.01 24.62
C LEU A 161 -10.01 -8.20 23.46
N ASN A 162 -11.19 -8.72 23.74
CA ASN A 162 -12.34 -8.50 22.86
C ASN A 162 -12.87 -7.08 23.10
N TYR A 163 -13.41 -6.45 22.07
CA TYR A 163 -13.93 -5.08 22.16
C TYR A 163 -15.04 -4.94 23.23
N ASP A 164 -15.86 -5.98 23.42
CA ASP A 164 -16.90 -6.01 24.47
C ASP A 164 -16.33 -5.85 25.90
N GLN A 165 -15.05 -6.15 26.13
CA GLN A 165 -14.40 -5.98 27.45
C GLN A 165 -13.96 -4.54 27.73
N ILE A 166 -13.88 -3.69 26.70
CA ILE A 166 -13.57 -2.25 26.82
C ILE A 166 -14.75 -1.36 26.39
N TYR A 167 -15.93 -1.95 26.18
CA TYR A 167 -17.06 -1.25 25.56
C TYR A 167 -17.61 -0.16 26.50
N PRO A 168 -17.44 1.13 26.16
CA PRO A 168 -17.70 2.25 27.07
C PRO A 168 -19.18 2.42 27.44
N PHE A 169 -20.09 1.82 26.66
CA PHE A 169 -21.54 1.90 26.90
C PHE A 169 -22.09 0.72 27.72
N LEU A 170 -21.26 -0.29 28.01
CA LEU A 170 -21.58 -1.33 28.97
C LEU A 170 -20.98 -0.91 30.32
N ALA A 171 -21.87 -0.60 31.28
CA ALA A 171 -21.47 -0.25 32.63
C ALA A 171 -20.58 -1.35 33.22
N GLY A 172 -19.44 -0.96 33.79
CA GLY A 172 -18.46 -1.89 34.35
C GLY A 172 -17.40 -2.40 33.36
N SER A 173 -17.34 -1.89 32.14
CA SER A 173 -16.25 -2.23 31.21
C SER A 173 -15.02 -1.37 31.46
N ILE A 174 -13.86 -1.89 31.04
CA ILE A 174 -12.59 -1.17 31.13
C ILE A 174 -12.69 0.10 30.29
N ASN A 175 -12.55 1.25 30.93
CA ASN A 175 -12.65 2.56 30.27
C ASN A 175 -11.45 3.47 30.58
N THR A 176 -10.54 3.03 31.44
CA THR A 176 -9.31 3.74 31.79
C THR A 176 -8.10 2.84 31.53
N ILE A 177 -7.15 3.31 30.73
CA ILE A 177 -5.89 2.64 30.44
C ILE A 177 -4.75 3.44 31.05
N THR A 178 -3.92 2.77 31.86
CA THR A 178 -2.70 3.37 32.42
C THR A 178 -1.49 2.60 31.88
N GLY A 179 -0.73 3.25 30.99
CA GLY A 179 0.53 2.74 30.47
C GLY A 179 1.67 2.83 31.49
N SER A 180 2.89 2.71 30.98
CA SER A 180 4.13 2.65 31.75
C SER A 180 5.27 3.37 31.02
N SER A 181 6.49 3.30 31.55
CA SER A 181 7.68 3.78 30.84
C SER A 181 8.26 2.77 29.83
N ALA A 182 7.71 1.57 29.77
CA ALA A 182 8.09 0.54 28.81
C ALA A 182 7.05 0.49 27.68
N ALA A 183 7.45 -0.02 26.51
CA ALA A 183 6.55 -0.14 25.37
C ALA A 183 5.31 -1.00 25.70
N ASN A 184 4.14 -0.43 25.52
CA ASN A 184 2.85 -1.06 25.79
C ASN A 184 2.04 -1.18 24.51
N THR A 185 1.38 -2.32 24.32
CA THR A 185 0.42 -2.51 23.22
C THR A 185 -0.92 -2.92 23.81
N LEU A 186 -1.97 -2.19 23.46
CA LEU A 186 -3.35 -2.61 23.71
C LEU A 186 -3.97 -3.03 22.39
N GLU A 187 -4.24 -4.33 22.25
CA GLU A 187 -4.88 -4.92 21.08
C GLU A 187 -6.34 -5.26 21.39
N ILE A 188 -7.25 -4.89 20.50
CA ILE A 188 -8.67 -5.26 20.58
C ILE A 188 -9.15 -5.98 19.34
N HIS A 189 -10.00 -6.99 19.55
CA HIS A 189 -10.65 -7.76 18.49
C HIS A 189 -12.14 -7.50 18.48
N GLY A 190 -12.74 -7.35 17.31
CA GLY A 190 -14.20 -7.32 17.18
C GLY A 190 -14.71 -6.59 15.95
N THR A 191 -16.01 -6.75 15.67
CA THR A 191 -16.65 -6.22 14.46
C THR A 191 -17.02 -4.73 14.54
N SER A 192 -16.85 -4.10 15.70
CA SER A 192 -17.18 -2.69 15.92
C SER A 192 -16.16 -2.02 16.84
N ALA A 193 -14.90 -2.40 16.70
CA ALA A 193 -13.82 -2.03 17.61
C ALA A 193 -13.51 -0.52 17.58
N SER A 194 -13.33 0.08 18.76
CA SER A 194 -12.99 1.50 18.87
C SER A 194 -12.18 1.87 20.12
N PHE A 195 -11.26 2.82 19.99
CA PHE A 195 -10.59 3.46 21.13
C PHE A 195 -11.12 4.87 21.45
N GLY A 196 -12.13 5.38 20.74
CA GLY A 196 -12.56 6.78 20.83
C GLY A 196 -13.12 7.25 22.18
N ASN A 197 -13.37 6.36 23.14
CA ASN A 197 -13.98 6.69 24.44
C ASN A 197 -13.19 6.19 25.66
N ILE A 198 -11.94 5.76 25.49
CA ILE A 198 -11.10 5.35 26.62
C ILE A 198 -10.29 6.53 27.17
N THR A 199 -10.16 6.60 28.50
CA THR A 199 -9.27 7.55 29.15
C THR A 199 -7.87 6.95 29.26
N VAL A 200 -6.88 7.57 28.65
CA VAL A 200 -5.52 7.05 28.61
C VAL A 200 -4.57 7.94 29.43
N SER A 201 -3.67 7.32 30.20
CA SER A 201 -2.62 8.03 30.93
C SER A 201 -1.29 7.25 30.91
N ASN A 202 -0.17 7.96 31.05
CA ASN A 202 1.19 7.40 30.92
C ASN A 202 1.39 6.62 29.62
N TRP A 203 0.91 7.18 28.52
CA TRP A 203 1.02 6.62 27.17
C TRP A 203 1.90 7.53 26.33
N THR A 204 2.95 6.97 25.75
CA THR A 204 3.94 7.68 24.94
C THR A 204 3.74 7.31 23.49
N ASP A 205 3.23 8.26 22.71
CA ASP A 205 3.01 8.08 21.27
C ASP A 205 4.30 7.66 20.53
N GLY A 206 4.17 6.77 19.54
CA GLY A 206 5.27 6.15 18.81
C GLY A 206 6.12 5.13 19.60
N VAL A 207 5.91 4.98 20.91
CA VAL A 207 6.51 3.92 21.74
C VAL A 207 5.46 2.90 22.15
N ASP A 208 4.33 3.38 22.64
CA ASP A 208 3.15 2.59 22.93
C ASP A 208 2.24 2.55 21.71
N LYS A 209 1.44 1.48 21.57
CA LYS A 209 0.64 1.19 20.38
C LYS A 209 -0.77 0.76 20.73
N PHE A 210 -1.74 1.36 20.07
CA PHE A 210 -3.10 0.83 20.00
C PHE A 210 -3.20 -0.03 18.74
N ARG A 211 -3.83 -1.20 18.86
CA ARG A 211 -3.98 -2.14 17.75
C ARG A 211 -5.39 -2.64 17.66
N ILE A 212 -5.96 -2.61 16.45
CA ILE A 212 -7.29 -3.13 16.16
C ILE A 212 -7.14 -4.28 15.17
N VAL A 213 -7.78 -5.41 15.47
CA VAL A 213 -7.87 -6.54 14.54
C VAL A 213 -9.33 -6.80 14.24
N GLY A 214 -9.71 -6.52 13.00
CA GLY A 214 -11.01 -6.87 12.43
C GLY A 214 -11.15 -8.38 12.21
N THR A 215 -12.30 -8.76 11.67
CA THR A 215 -12.71 -10.12 11.40
C THR A 215 -12.59 -10.41 9.89
N SER A 216 -13.20 -11.50 9.43
CA SER A 216 -13.35 -11.75 7.98
C SER A 216 -14.70 -11.29 7.44
N GLY A 217 -15.41 -10.47 8.20
CA GLY A 217 -16.73 -9.93 7.88
C GLY A 217 -16.67 -8.41 7.71
N GLN A 218 -17.83 -7.77 7.59
CA GLN A 218 -17.89 -6.30 7.56
C GLN A 218 -17.70 -5.76 8.97
N ASP A 219 -16.69 -4.92 9.15
CA ASP A 219 -16.33 -4.35 10.44
C ASP A 219 -16.41 -2.82 10.45
N LEU A 220 -16.60 -2.27 11.66
CA LEU A 220 -16.50 -0.84 11.94
C LEU A 220 -15.29 -0.63 12.87
N LEU A 221 -14.21 -0.07 12.35
CA LEU A 221 -12.93 0.03 13.05
C LEU A 221 -12.58 1.51 13.22
N PHE A 222 -12.52 1.98 14.46
CA PHE A 222 -12.22 3.38 14.77
C PHE A 222 -11.01 3.48 15.67
N GLY A 223 -9.94 4.10 15.20
CA GLY A 223 -8.72 4.30 15.97
C GLY A 223 -8.89 5.24 17.17
N SER A 224 -7.76 5.70 17.65
CA SER A 224 -7.59 6.54 18.81
C SER A 224 -7.19 7.96 18.39
N ILE A 225 -6.42 8.64 19.24
CA ILE A 225 -5.82 9.95 18.94
C ILE A 225 -4.29 9.87 18.86
N TYR A 226 -3.76 8.65 18.88
CA TYR A 226 -2.35 8.28 18.88
C TYR A 226 -2.11 7.38 17.67
N GLY A 227 -0.86 7.15 17.28
CA GLY A 227 -0.57 6.22 16.17
C GLY A 227 -1.10 4.80 16.42
N ASP A 228 -2.03 4.38 15.59
CA ASP A 228 -2.73 3.11 15.63
C ASP A 228 -2.22 2.12 14.57
N GLU A 229 -2.32 0.83 14.88
CA GLU A 229 -2.21 -0.25 13.90
C GLU A 229 -3.56 -0.91 13.69
N ILE A 230 -4.14 -0.78 12.51
CA ILE A 230 -5.44 -1.38 12.18
C ILE A 230 -5.22 -2.48 11.16
N VAL A 231 -5.63 -3.72 11.48
CA VAL A 231 -5.74 -4.81 10.52
C VAL A 231 -7.21 -4.98 10.20
N SER A 232 -7.61 -4.64 8.97
CA SER A 232 -9.01 -4.74 8.53
C SER A 232 -9.51 -6.18 8.59
N GLY A 233 -8.65 -7.12 8.18
CA GLY A 233 -9.10 -8.45 7.80
C GLY A 233 -9.76 -8.39 6.42
N GLY A 234 -10.75 -9.24 6.19
CA GLY A 234 -11.47 -9.29 4.91
C GLY A 234 -12.92 -8.87 5.07
N GLY A 235 -13.56 -8.38 4.02
CA GLY A 235 -14.92 -7.83 4.09
C GLY A 235 -14.97 -6.38 3.63
N ASN A 236 -16.16 -5.78 3.74
CA ASN A 236 -16.37 -4.38 3.33
C ASN A 236 -16.35 -3.53 4.60
N ASP A 237 -15.17 -3.06 4.97
CA ASP A 237 -14.95 -2.40 6.25
C ASP A 237 -15.17 -0.89 6.17
N VAL A 238 -15.55 -0.31 7.32
CA VAL A 238 -15.52 1.13 7.55
C VAL A 238 -14.43 1.40 8.57
N ILE A 239 -13.38 2.09 8.13
CA ILE A 239 -12.18 2.37 8.91
C ILE A 239 -11.99 3.88 8.99
N ASP A 240 -11.80 4.38 10.20
CA ASP A 240 -11.31 5.73 10.48
C ASP A 240 -10.20 5.59 11.52
N ALA A 241 -8.95 5.79 11.10
CA ALA A 241 -7.81 5.61 11.98
C ALA A 241 -7.66 6.76 13.01
N GLY A 242 -8.31 7.90 12.79
CA GLY A 242 -8.40 8.97 13.78
C GLY A 242 -7.28 10.01 13.64
N ASN A 243 -6.57 10.29 14.73
CA ASN A 243 -5.38 11.14 14.67
C ASN A 243 -4.17 10.32 15.10
N GLY A 244 -2.98 10.74 14.69
CA GLY A 244 -1.74 10.03 14.97
C GLY A 244 -1.11 9.58 13.67
N ASP A 245 0.11 9.08 13.72
CA ASP A 245 0.73 8.49 12.53
C ASP A 245 0.28 7.02 12.44
N ASP A 246 -0.77 6.76 11.67
CA ASP A 246 -1.48 5.49 11.66
C ASP A 246 -0.95 4.53 10.60
N THR A 247 -1.18 3.23 10.80
CA THR A 247 -0.95 2.19 9.80
C THR A 247 -2.20 1.34 9.65
N VAL A 248 -2.81 1.40 8.47
CA VAL A 248 -3.96 0.57 8.10
C VAL A 248 -3.49 -0.53 7.16
N GLU A 249 -3.53 -1.76 7.65
CA GLU A 249 -3.25 -2.97 6.90
C GLU A 249 -4.54 -3.53 6.29
N ILE A 250 -4.55 -3.65 4.96
CA ILE A 250 -5.65 -4.28 4.22
C ILE A 250 -5.19 -5.54 3.47
N ASP A 251 -6.08 -6.53 3.42
CA ASP A 251 -5.89 -7.76 2.65
C ASP A 251 -6.68 -7.75 1.32
N ALA A 252 -6.43 -8.78 0.50
CA ALA A 252 -6.70 -8.76 -0.94
C ALA A 252 -8.18 -8.92 -1.36
N LEU A 253 -9.14 -8.96 -0.43
CA LEU A 253 -10.53 -9.35 -0.70
C LEU A 253 -11.55 -8.33 -0.19
N ILE A 254 -11.35 -7.06 -0.55
CA ILE A 254 -12.28 -5.97 -0.23
C ILE A 254 -13.14 -5.63 -1.45
N ASP A 255 -14.46 -5.64 -1.28
CA ASP A 255 -15.40 -5.03 -2.22
C ASP A 255 -15.88 -3.72 -1.58
N ALA A 256 -15.67 -2.55 -2.18
CA ALA A 256 -16.22 -1.25 -1.71
C ALA A 256 -16.09 -0.99 -0.18
N ALA A 257 -14.90 -0.57 0.26
CA ALA A 257 -14.61 -0.14 1.63
C ALA A 257 -14.63 1.40 1.78
N ASN A 258 -14.79 1.90 3.02
CA ASN A 258 -14.46 3.28 3.37
C ASN A 258 -13.27 3.28 4.33
N ILE A 259 -12.13 3.82 3.89
CA ILE A 259 -10.88 3.76 4.64
C ILE A 259 -10.31 5.17 4.74
N GLU A 260 -10.28 5.71 5.95
CA GLU A 260 -9.79 7.04 6.24
C GLU A 260 -8.55 6.91 7.16
N GLY A 261 -7.40 7.41 6.69
CA GLY A 261 -6.17 7.50 7.49
C GLY A 261 -6.26 8.58 8.58
N GLY A 262 -7.03 9.64 8.33
CA GLY A 262 -7.32 10.66 9.35
C GLY A 262 -6.30 11.80 9.38
N GLN A 263 -5.86 12.21 10.58
CA GLN A 263 -4.85 13.25 10.75
C GLN A 263 -3.51 12.66 11.18
N GLY A 264 -2.51 12.78 10.32
CA GLY A 264 -1.15 12.43 10.70
C GLY A 264 -0.31 12.22 9.45
N SER A 265 0.73 11.40 9.60
CA SER A 265 1.44 10.80 8.48
C SER A 265 1.05 9.33 8.39
N ASP A 266 0.01 9.05 7.62
CA ASP A 266 -0.67 7.76 7.65
C ASP A 266 -0.16 6.83 6.55
N THR A 267 -0.09 5.54 6.87
CA THR A 267 0.39 4.49 5.97
C THR A 267 -0.72 3.50 5.62
N LEU A 268 -1.05 3.39 4.33
CA LEU A 268 -1.82 2.27 3.81
C LEU A 268 -0.88 1.12 3.46
N LEU A 269 -1.03 -0.01 4.14
CA LEU A 269 -0.17 -1.17 4.04
C LEU A 269 -0.90 -2.34 3.35
N LEU A 270 -0.33 -2.84 2.26
CA LEU A 270 -0.91 -3.92 1.46
C LEU A 270 -0.19 -5.25 1.73
N THR A 271 -0.82 -6.14 2.49
CA THR A 271 -0.24 -7.45 2.88
C THR A 271 -0.97 -8.61 2.23
N VAL A 272 -0.71 -8.85 0.95
CA VAL A 272 -1.30 -10.01 0.28
C VAL A 272 -0.54 -11.29 0.67
N SER A 273 -1.10 -12.02 1.63
CA SER A 273 -0.43 -13.17 2.28
C SER A 273 -0.90 -14.54 1.80
N ALA A 274 -2.06 -14.64 1.13
CA ALA A 274 -2.81 -15.90 1.04
C ALA A 274 -2.82 -16.61 -0.33
N VAL A 275 -2.36 -15.99 -1.42
CA VAL A 275 -2.52 -16.58 -2.77
C VAL A 275 -1.25 -16.45 -3.61
N PRO A 276 -0.67 -17.55 -4.12
CA PRO A 276 0.57 -17.53 -4.90
C PRO A 276 0.38 -17.13 -6.37
N PHE A 277 -0.78 -16.62 -6.75
CA PHE A 277 -1.08 -16.16 -8.11
C PHE A 277 -1.67 -14.76 -8.05
N ILE A 278 -1.18 -13.90 -8.94
CA ILE A 278 -1.64 -12.55 -9.28
C ILE A 278 -2.91 -12.13 -8.52
N THR A 279 -2.73 -11.52 -7.35
CA THR A 279 -3.86 -10.91 -6.64
C THR A 279 -3.98 -9.48 -7.12
N GLU A 280 -5.00 -9.27 -7.92
CA GLU A 280 -5.53 -7.96 -8.26
C GLU A 280 -6.31 -7.47 -7.03
N LEU A 281 -5.80 -6.43 -6.37
CA LEU A 281 -6.51 -5.71 -5.32
C LEU A 281 -7.19 -4.52 -5.97
N ASP A 282 -8.52 -4.53 -6.01
CA ASP A 282 -9.30 -3.49 -6.65
C ASP A 282 -9.88 -2.50 -5.63
N LEU A 283 -9.30 -1.30 -5.59
CA LEU A 283 -9.79 -0.17 -4.80
C LEU A 283 -10.59 0.84 -5.63
N THR A 284 -10.87 0.58 -6.92
CA THR A 284 -11.58 1.53 -7.80
C THR A 284 -13.01 1.82 -7.35
N THR A 285 -13.57 0.97 -6.49
CA THR A 285 -14.92 1.13 -5.91
C THR A 285 -14.92 1.51 -4.43
N SER A 286 -13.73 1.63 -3.83
CA SER A 286 -13.54 2.00 -2.43
C SER A 286 -13.31 3.50 -2.30
N THR A 287 -13.72 4.09 -1.18
CA THR A 287 -13.29 5.43 -0.77
C THR A 287 -12.08 5.27 0.12
N VAL A 288 -10.93 5.80 -0.29
CA VAL A 288 -9.68 5.71 0.46
C VAL A 288 -9.08 7.10 0.51
N SER A 289 -8.87 7.64 1.71
CA SER A 289 -8.45 9.04 1.87
C SER A 289 -7.54 9.25 3.08
N GLY A 290 -6.80 10.36 3.08
CA GLY A 290 -5.98 10.76 4.22
C GLY A 290 -4.74 9.91 4.45
N PHE A 291 -4.15 9.32 3.40
CA PHE A 291 -2.87 8.61 3.49
C PHE A 291 -1.75 9.40 2.81
N GLU A 292 -0.58 9.45 3.46
CA GLU A 292 0.65 10.07 2.94
C GLU A 292 1.63 9.03 2.39
N ARG A 293 1.38 7.74 2.67
CA ARG A 293 2.27 6.66 2.27
C ARG A 293 1.52 5.40 1.90
N LEU A 294 1.86 4.82 0.74
CA LEU A 294 1.35 3.53 0.28
C LEU A 294 2.48 2.50 0.28
N VAL A 295 2.27 1.34 0.88
CA VAL A 295 3.32 0.33 1.03
C VAL A 295 2.85 -1.04 0.55
N PHE A 296 3.56 -1.60 -0.43
CA PHE A 296 3.45 -2.99 -0.83
C PHE A 296 4.38 -3.83 0.06
N ALA A 297 3.79 -4.68 0.91
CA ALA A 297 4.53 -5.49 1.87
C ALA A 297 4.45 -7.01 1.63
N GLY A 298 3.78 -7.44 0.56
CA GLY A 298 3.57 -8.85 0.22
C GLY A 298 4.82 -9.59 -0.22
N GLN A 299 4.80 -10.92 -0.10
CA GLN A 299 5.87 -11.81 -0.60
C GLN A 299 5.71 -12.17 -2.09
N TYR A 300 4.59 -11.79 -2.69
CA TYR A 300 4.20 -12.12 -4.06
C TYR A 300 4.00 -10.85 -4.89
N GLU A 301 3.85 -11.02 -6.21
CA GLU A 301 3.51 -9.93 -7.12
C GLU A 301 2.09 -9.41 -6.80
N GLN A 302 1.98 -8.11 -6.57
CA GLN A 302 0.72 -7.44 -6.26
C GLN A 302 0.37 -6.46 -7.39
N TYR A 303 -0.88 -6.53 -7.85
CA TYR A 303 -1.45 -5.53 -8.75
C TYR A 303 -2.47 -4.73 -7.95
N LEU A 304 -2.25 -3.43 -7.81
CA LEU A 304 -3.21 -2.54 -7.17
C LEU A 304 -3.94 -1.74 -8.23
N LEU A 305 -5.25 -1.83 -8.25
CA LEU A 305 -6.10 -1.03 -9.10
C LEU A 305 -6.67 0.13 -8.31
N LEU A 306 -6.44 1.34 -8.82
CA LEU A 306 -6.88 2.59 -8.23
C LEU A 306 -7.68 3.39 -9.24
N ASP A 307 -8.64 4.18 -8.76
CA ASP A 307 -9.19 5.29 -9.52
C ASP A 307 -8.34 6.55 -9.29
N SER A 308 -8.32 7.47 -10.26
CA SER A 308 -7.51 8.68 -10.21
C SER A 308 -7.90 9.65 -9.08
N GLN A 309 -9.12 9.57 -8.53
CA GLN A 309 -9.52 10.27 -7.31
C GLN A 309 -8.67 9.88 -6.10
N PHE A 310 -8.11 8.67 -6.07
CA PHE A 310 -7.23 8.24 -4.98
C PHE A 310 -6.08 9.22 -4.74
N PHE A 311 -5.45 9.73 -5.81
CA PHE A 311 -4.33 10.68 -5.70
C PHE A 311 -4.76 12.11 -5.37
N ILE A 312 -6.07 12.40 -5.39
CA ILE A 312 -6.64 13.68 -4.94
C ILE A 312 -6.99 13.60 -3.46
N GLU A 313 -7.53 12.47 -3.02
CA GLU A 313 -7.96 12.21 -1.64
C GLU A 313 -6.78 11.85 -0.71
N ASN A 314 -5.64 11.43 -1.29
CA ASN A 314 -4.43 11.04 -0.57
C ASN A 314 -3.24 11.89 -1.02
N PRO A 315 -2.69 12.77 -0.16
CA PRO A 315 -1.53 13.58 -0.47
C PRO A 315 -0.24 12.75 -0.32
N LEU A 316 -0.12 11.69 -1.12
CA LEU A 316 1.00 10.77 -1.05
C LEU A 316 2.34 11.49 -1.20
N SER A 317 3.28 11.11 -0.35
CA SER A 317 4.70 11.50 -0.43
C SER A 317 5.59 10.34 -0.85
N GLU A 318 5.14 9.10 -0.63
CA GLU A 318 5.89 7.89 -0.98
C GLU A 318 4.95 6.73 -1.36
N VAL A 319 5.34 5.99 -2.41
CA VAL A 319 4.84 4.66 -2.73
C VAL A 319 6.01 3.67 -2.62
N ALA A 320 6.03 2.86 -1.58
CA ALA A 320 7.13 1.95 -1.28
C ALA A 320 6.81 0.50 -1.67
N SER A 321 7.81 -0.25 -2.14
CA SER A 321 7.72 -1.67 -2.44
C SER A 321 8.85 -2.46 -1.76
N ASN A 322 8.54 -3.65 -1.25
CA ASN A 322 9.53 -4.63 -0.78
C ASN A 322 9.66 -5.87 -1.70
N GLY A 323 8.86 -5.93 -2.78
CA GLY A 323 8.75 -7.05 -3.71
C GLY A 323 9.36 -6.76 -5.09
N TRP A 324 9.62 -7.81 -5.87
CA TRP A 324 10.39 -7.71 -7.12
C TRP A 324 9.54 -7.37 -8.36
N PHE A 325 8.19 -7.39 -8.27
CA PHE A 325 7.29 -7.18 -9.41
C PHE A 325 5.90 -6.63 -9.01
N ASN A 326 5.85 -5.64 -8.12
CA ASN A 326 4.58 -4.95 -7.84
C ASN A 326 4.20 -4.05 -9.02
N GLN A 327 2.91 -3.78 -9.20
CA GLN A 327 2.41 -2.87 -10.22
C GLN A 327 1.24 -2.05 -9.71
N LEU A 328 1.23 -0.78 -10.11
CA LEU A 328 0.14 0.15 -9.87
C LEU A 328 -0.64 0.39 -11.16
N HIS A 329 -1.92 0.05 -11.18
CA HIS A 329 -2.83 0.26 -12.32
C HIS A 329 -3.80 1.37 -11.94
N ILE A 330 -3.75 2.49 -12.65
CA ILE A 330 -4.54 3.68 -12.31
C ILE A 330 -5.53 3.93 -13.44
N PHE A 331 -6.82 3.98 -13.10
CA PHE A 331 -7.92 4.26 -14.00
C PHE A 331 -8.40 5.70 -13.79
N GLY A 332 -8.57 6.44 -14.87
CA GLY A 332 -9.19 7.77 -14.84
C GLY A 332 -8.47 8.77 -15.74
N ASN A 333 -9.06 9.97 -15.84
CA ASN A 333 -8.69 10.94 -16.86
C ASN A 333 -7.66 11.98 -16.39
N SER A 334 -7.27 11.98 -15.11
CA SER A 334 -6.23 12.89 -14.63
C SER A 334 -5.47 12.31 -13.46
N VAL A 335 -4.16 12.14 -13.62
CA VAL A 335 -3.26 11.63 -12.58
C VAL A 335 -2.05 12.56 -12.51
N ASN A 336 -1.72 12.99 -11.30
CA ASN A 336 -0.53 13.79 -11.03
C ASN A 336 0.28 13.09 -9.96
N LEU A 337 1.44 12.55 -10.35
CA LEU A 337 2.36 11.83 -9.45
C LEU A 337 3.52 12.72 -8.98
N ASN A 338 3.47 14.03 -9.23
CA ASN A 338 4.54 14.95 -8.86
C ASN A 338 4.75 15.01 -7.36
N GLY A 339 6.01 14.80 -6.95
CA GLY A 339 6.40 14.83 -5.54
C GLY A 339 6.16 13.52 -4.79
N ILE A 340 5.68 12.47 -5.46
CA ILE A 340 5.56 11.12 -4.90
C ILE A 340 6.86 10.35 -5.16
N ALA A 341 7.57 9.95 -4.11
CA ALA A 341 8.76 9.12 -4.25
C ALA A 341 8.41 7.63 -4.41
N PHE A 342 9.03 6.92 -5.36
CA PHE A 342 8.84 5.48 -5.54
C PHE A 342 10.05 4.70 -5.03
N SER A 343 9.98 4.20 -3.79
CA SER A 343 11.12 3.56 -3.13
C SER A 343 11.04 2.02 -3.13
N GLY A 344 12.18 1.35 -3.27
CA GLY A 344 12.28 -0.11 -3.14
C GLY A 344 11.73 -0.93 -4.34
N TRP A 345 11.41 -0.28 -5.45
CA TRP A 345 10.84 -0.92 -6.65
C TRP A 345 11.81 -1.72 -7.54
N GLY A 346 13.09 -1.87 -7.16
CA GLY A 346 14.08 -2.68 -7.88
C GLY A 346 14.17 -2.41 -9.39
N ASN A 347 14.63 -3.40 -10.18
CA ASN A 347 14.61 -3.36 -11.66
C ASN A 347 13.28 -3.90 -12.23
N ALA A 348 12.14 -3.69 -11.55
CA ALA A 348 10.86 -4.13 -12.06
C ALA A 348 10.57 -3.41 -13.40
N PRO A 349 10.26 -4.15 -14.49
CA PRO A 349 10.22 -3.57 -15.83
C PRO A 349 9.03 -2.62 -16.08
N VAL A 350 7.96 -2.66 -15.27
CA VAL A 350 6.83 -1.71 -15.35
C VAL A 350 6.34 -1.44 -13.93
N LYS A 351 6.50 -0.21 -13.44
CA LYS A 351 6.06 0.19 -12.09
C LYS A 351 4.60 0.68 -12.10
N ILE A 352 4.18 1.35 -13.18
CA ILE A 352 2.88 2.02 -13.29
C ILE A 352 2.25 1.74 -14.66
N ARG A 353 0.95 1.45 -14.67
CA ARG A 353 0.10 1.43 -15.85
C ARG A 353 -1.02 2.43 -15.69
N LEU A 354 -1.24 3.25 -16.71
CA LEU A 354 -2.27 4.29 -16.71
C LEU A 354 -3.35 3.92 -17.75
N PHE A 355 -4.60 3.97 -17.34
CA PHE A 355 -5.77 3.65 -18.15
C PHE A 355 -6.72 4.85 -18.16
N GLY A 356 -6.96 5.42 -19.34
CA GLY A 356 -7.79 6.63 -19.51
C GLY A 356 -8.77 6.52 -20.68
N SER A 357 -9.76 7.41 -20.70
CA SER A 357 -10.68 7.53 -21.84
C SER A 357 -11.11 8.99 -22.05
N GLY A 358 -10.84 9.52 -23.24
CA GLY A 358 -11.10 10.93 -23.56
C GLY A 358 -9.85 11.78 -23.35
N ASP A 359 -10.02 13.09 -23.08
CA ASP A 359 -8.90 14.00 -22.81
C ASP A 359 -8.26 13.65 -21.45
N ASP A 360 -7.05 13.08 -21.48
CA ASP A 360 -6.33 12.62 -20.29
C ASP A 360 -5.12 13.53 -19.96
N HIS A 361 -4.82 13.78 -18.68
CA HIS A 361 -3.61 14.50 -18.25
C HIS A 361 -2.81 13.68 -17.24
N PHE A 362 -1.67 13.14 -17.68
CA PHE A 362 -0.79 12.31 -16.87
C PHE A 362 0.56 13.00 -16.65
N ASP A 363 0.87 13.38 -15.41
CA ASP A 363 2.19 13.90 -15.05
C ASP A 363 2.92 12.90 -14.15
N THR A 364 3.98 12.31 -14.68
CA THR A 364 4.82 11.32 -14.00
C THR A 364 6.16 11.89 -13.58
N SER A 365 6.36 13.22 -13.63
CA SER A 365 7.68 13.83 -13.40
C SER A 365 8.25 13.74 -11.97
N GLY A 366 7.56 13.03 -11.06
CA GLY A 366 8.07 12.60 -9.75
C GLY A 366 8.79 11.25 -9.74
N LEU A 367 8.84 10.56 -10.88
CA LEU A 367 9.49 9.25 -11.03
C LEU A 367 11.04 9.37 -11.00
N GLU A 368 11.71 8.29 -10.58
CA GLU A 368 13.18 8.24 -10.52
C GLU A 368 13.75 7.88 -11.91
N THR A 369 15.07 7.96 -12.12
CA THR A 369 15.71 7.62 -13.41
C THR A 369 15.37 6.19 -13.87
N ASP A 370 15.17 6.01 -15.17
CA ASP A 370 14.86 4.74 -15.85
C ASP A 370 13.43 4.20 -15.58
N ASP A 371 12.43 5.06 -15.41
CA ASP A 371 11.06 4.63 -15.18
C ASP A 371 10.27 4.38 -16.48
N ARG A 372 9.44 3.32 -16.45
CA ARG A 372 8.55 2.93 -17.56
C ARG A 372 7.08 3.11 -17.18
N ALA A 373 6.39 3.97 -17.93
CA ALA A 373 4.95 4.14 -17.89
C ALA A 373 4.30 3.52 -19.15
N ASP A 374 3.42 2.55 -18.93
CA ASP A 374 2.57 1.99 -19.99
C ASP A 374 1.23 2.74 -19.99
N VAL A 375 0.89 3.45 -21.08
CA VAL A 375 -0.35 4.23 -21.19
C VAL A 375 -1.30 3.55 -22.17
N HIS A 376 -2.53 3.30 -21.70
CA HIS A 376 -3.62 2.69 -22.46
C HIS A 376 -4.83 3.64 -22.47
N GLY A 377 -5.04 4.39 -23.56
CA GLY A 377 -6.17 5.33 -23.69
C GLY A 377 -6.03 6.29 -24.88
N GLY A 378 -7.16 6.79 -25.40
CA GLY A 378 -7.21 7.83 -26.46
C GLY A 378 -6.94 9.25 -25.92
N LEU A 379 -6.97 10.30 -26.78
CA LEU A 379 -6.76 11.74 -26.45
C LEU A 379 -5.88 12.05 -25.20
N ALA A 380 -4.61 11.65 -25.15
CA ALA A 380 -3.77 11.87 -23.96
C ALA A 380 -2.81 13.06 -24.08
N ASP A 381 -2.77 13.95 -23.07
CA ASP A 381 -1.64 14.81 -22.74
C ASP A 381 -0.75 14.10 -21.71
N VAL A 382 0.39 13.58 -22.14
CA VAL A 382 1.34 12.85 -21.28
C VAL A 382 2.58 13.68 -21.06
N ARG A 383 2.90 13.93 -19.80
CA ARG A 383 4.15 14.55 -19.39
C ARG A 383 4.97 13.57 -18.56
N LEU A 384 6.18 13.29 -19.03
CA LEU A 384 7.18 12.57 -18.27
C LEU A 384 8.08 13.53 -17.52
N GLY A 385 8.80 13.00 -16.54
CA GLY A 385 9.96 13.69 -16.04
C GLY A 385 10.81 12.81 -15.14
N GLY A 386 12.10 13.11 -15.17
CA GLY A 386 13.18 12.20 -14.83
C GLY A 386 14.26 12.35 -15.89
N ALA A 387 15.18 11.39 -15.99
CA ALA A 387 16.15 11.35 -17.08
C ALA A 387 16.23 9.90 -17.57
N ASN A 388 16.18 9.69 -18.89
CA ASN A 388 16.08 8.37 -19.55
C ASN A 388 14.72 7.67 -19.32
N ASP A 389 13.63 8.41 -19.23
CA ASP A 389 12.31 7.80 -19.04
C ASP A 389 11.77 7.23 -20.35
N THR A 390 10.94 6.18 -20.24
CA THR A 390 10.33 5.51 -21.38
C THR A 390 8.81 5.56 -21.29
N VAL A 391 8.15 6.10 -22.32
CA VAL A 391 6.71 5.93 -22.54
C VAL A 391 6.47 4.88 -23.60
N VAL A 392 5.59 3.93 -23.27
CA VAL A 392 5.04 2.98 -24.25
C VAL A 392 3.56 3.25 -24.42
N LEU A 393 3.18 3.66 -25.63
CA LEU A 393 1.79 3.84 -26.03
C LEU A 393 1.30 2.61 -26.79
N TYR A 394 0.15 2.07 -26.36
CA TYR A 394 -0.46 0.88 -26.97
C TYR A 394 -1.69 1.18 -27.85
N ASP A 395 -2.14 2.43 -27.95
CA ASP A 395 -3.33 2.83 -28.70
C ASP A 395 -3.13 4.12 -29.53
N GLN A 396 -4.11 4.46 -30.39
CA GLN A 396 -4.12 5.64 -31.25
C GLN A 396 -4.22 6.94 -30.44
N LEU A 397 -3.34 7.89 -30.74
CA LEU A 397 -3.44 9.26 -30.25
C LEU A 397 -4.38 10.07 -31.16
N ASP A 398 -5.07 11.05 -30.59
CA ASP A 398 -6.02 11.89 -31.29
C ASP A 398 -5.45 13.32 -31.43
N ALA A 399 -6.08 14.14 -32.29
CA ALA A 399 -5.59 15.46 -32.62
C ALA A 399 -5.64 16.45 -31.43
N GLY A 400 -4.48 17.03 -31.09
CA GLY A 400 -4.32 17.99 -30.00
C GLY A 400 -3.55 17.46 -28.78
N SER A 401 -3.25 16.16 -28.72
CA SER A 401 -2.42 15.55 -27.67
C SER A 401 -1.04 16.22 -27.55
N ILE A 402 -0.53 16.33 -26.33
CA ILE A 402 0.82 16.80 -26.02
C ILE A 402 1.61 15.67 -25.36
N LEU A 403 2.72 15.27 -25.98
CA LEU A 403 3.72 14.39 -25.38
C LEU A 403 4.97 15.23 -25.06
N ASP A 404 5.29 15.35 -23.79
CA ASP A 404 6.44 16.11 -23.29
C ASP A 404 7.35 15.20 -22.45
N GLY A 405 8.60 15.01 -22.86
CA GLY A 405 9.63 14.31 -22.08
C GLY A 405 10.01 15.04 -20.79
N GLY A 406 9.74 16.35 -20.70
CA GLY A 406 10.02 17.18 -19.54
C GLY A 406 11.20 18.14 -19.75
N ALA A 407 11.49 18.95 -18.74
CA ALA A 407 12.51 20.00 -18.81
C ALA A 407 13.69 19.69 -17.88
N ASN A 408 14.83 19.25 -18.44
CA ASN A 408 16.21 19.39 -17.94
C ASN A 408 17.21 18.45 -18.61
N ASP A 409 16.91 17.80 -19.74
CA ASP A 409 17.87 16.87 -20.30
C ASP A 409 18.98 17.58 -21.09
N THR A 410 20.22 17.32 -20.68
CA THR A 410 21.44 17.79 -21.35
C THR A 410 22.39 16.64 -21.69
N SER A 411 21.96 15.38 -21.52
CA SER A 411 22.75 14.19 -21.81
C SER A 411 21.91 12.89 -21.80
N PHE A 412 21.67 12.33 -23.00
CA PHE A 412 20.98 11.06 -23.29
C PHE A 412 19.53 11.04 -22.76
N GLY A 413 18.60 11.42 -23.64
CA GLY A 413 17.25 11.87 -23.35
C GLY A 413 16.16 10.81 -23.35
N ASP A 414 14.96 11.26 -23.04
CA ASP A 414 13.76 10.43 -22.91
C ASP A 414 13.36 9.78 -24.25
N ASP A 415 12.81 8.57 -24.16
CA ASP A 415 12.41 7.76 -25.31
C ASP A 415 10.88 7.62 -25.39
N LEU A 416 10.32 7.82 -26.58
CA LEU A 416 8.93 7.52 -26.90
C LEU A 416 8.85 6.26 -27.75
N PHE A 417 8.21 5.20 -27.24
CA PHE A 417 7.90 4.00 -28.01
C PHE A 417 6.40 3.83 -28.25
N ILE A 418 6.07 3.41 -29.47
CA ILE A 418 4.71 3.06 -29.85
C ILE A 418 4.73 1.61 -30.33
N GLU A 419 4.04 0.74 -29.60
CA GLU A 419 3.99 -0.70 -29.88
C GLU A 419 2.59 -1.09 -30.37
N SER A 420 2.52 -1.82 -31.49
CA SER A 420 1.26 -2.39 -31.98
C SER A 420 1.43 -3.80 -32.51
N SER A 421 0.44 -4.65 -32.24
CA SER A 421 0.38 -6.02 -32.74
C SER A 421 -0.30 -6.15 -34.12
N ALA A 422 -0.69 -5.04 -34.74
CA ALA A 422 -1.36 -4.98 -36.04
C ALA A 422 -0.92 -3.74 -36.85
N PRO A 423 -1.09 -3.73 -38.20
CA PRO A 423 -0.81 -2.55 -39.01
C PRO A 423 -1.54 -1.33 -38.49
N VAL A 424 -0.78 -0.29 -38.16
CA VAL A 424 -1.27 0.96 -37.59
C VAL A 424 -0.91 2.11 -38.53
N LEU A 425 -1.90 2.96 -38.82
CA LEU A 425 -1.66 4.32 -39.29
C LEU A 425 -1.58 5.20 -38.05
N LEU A 426 -0.45 5.85 -37.83
CA LEU A 426 -0.24 6.75 -36.71
C LEU A 426 0.02 8.15 -37.26
N ASP A 427 -0.90 9.07 -37.03
CA ASP A 427 -0.75 10.46 -37.47
C ASP A 427 -0.42 11.37 -36.29
N LEU A 428 0.86 11.74 -36.18
CA LEU A 428 1.41 12.61 -35.15
C LEU A 428 1.39 14.09 -35.57
N THR A 429 0.94 14.43 -36.79
CA THR A 429 1.03 15.81 -37.32
C THR A 429 0.24 16.84 -36.51
N SER A 430 -0.76 16.38 -35.75
CA SER A 430 -1.64 17.20 -34.92
C SER A 430 -1.30 17.15 -33.43
N ILE A 431 -0.17 16.53 -33.07
CA ILE A 431 0.30 16.28 -31.71
C ILE A 431 1.52 17.17 -31.45
N SER A 432 1.73 17.65 -30.23
CA SER A 432 2.99 18.32 -29.88
C SER A 432 3.94 17.30 -29.25
N ILE A 433 5.09 17.04 -29.88
CA ILE A 433 6.14 16.15 -29.34
C ILE A 433 7.33 17.02 -28.97
N LEU A 434 7.67 17.07 -27.69
CA LEU A 434 8.73 17.94 -27.15
C LEU A 434 9.66 17.13 -26.24
N GLY A 435 10.97 17.39 -26.34
CA GLY A 435 11.95 16.92 -25.35
C GLY A 435 12.44 15.48 -25.50
N PHE A 436 11.88 14.67 -26.41
CA PHE A 436 12.35 13.29 -26.66
C PHE A 436 13.62 13.25 -27.52
N GLU A 437 14.63 12.47 -27.10
CA GLU A 437 15.84 12.22 -27.91
C GLU A 437 15.57 11.17 -28.98
N THR A 438 14.88 10.10 -28.59
CA THR A 438 14.52 8.98 -29.46
C THR A 438 13.00 8.89 -29.60
N VAL A 439 12.55 8.79 -30.85
CA VAL A 439 11.20 8.32 -31.15
C VAL A 439 11.33 6.97 -31.85
N GLY A 440 10.87 5.93 -31.17
CA GLY A 440 10.82 4.58 -31.70
C GLY A 440 9.38 4.20 -32.00
N THR A 441 9.15 3.56 -33.14
CA THR A 441 7.88 2.87 -33.35
C THR A 441 8.21 1.41 -33.62
N ASP A 442 7.85 0.53 -32.68
CA ASP A 442 7.88 -0.91 -32.95
C ASP A 442 6.53 -1.31 -33.54
N ILE A 443 6.29 -0.80 -34.75
CA ILE A 443 5.10 -1.15 -35.50
C ILE A 443 5.35 -2.50 -36.16
N GLY A 444 5.05 -3.56 -35.42
CA GLY A 444 4.88 -4.86 -36.02
C GLY A 444 3.85 -4.74 -37.15
N TYR A 445 4.26 -5.10 -38.37
CA TYR A 445 3.41 -5.31 -39.56
C TYR A 445 2.98 -4.06 -40.36
N ASN A 446 3.81 -3.60 -41.31
CA ASN A 446 3.41 -2.66 -42.40
C ASN A 446 2.65 -1.39 -41.96
N GLY A 447 3.06 -0.76 -40.85
CA GLY A 447 2.45 0.49 -40.40
C GLY A 447 2.90 1.71 -41.19
N THR A 448 2.19 2.83 -41.01
CA THR A 448 2.58 4.15 -41.50
C THR A 448 2.60 5.13 -40.34
N VAL A 449 3.72 5.82 -40.14
CA VAL A 449 3.87 6.94 -39.19
C VAL A 449 3.86 8.23 -39.99
N ILE A 450 3.03 9.20 -39.61
CA ILE A 450 3.00 10.54 -40.19
C ILE A 450 3.45 11.54 -39.11
N MET A 451 4.41 12.40 -39.41
CA MET A 451 4.94 13.42 -38.49
C MET A 451 5.02 14.78 -39.17
N SER A 452 4.99 15.85 -38.39
CA SER A 452 5.26 17.22 -38.86
C SER A 452 6.77 17.46 -38.95
N GLY A 453 7.22 18.25 -39.93
CA GLY A 453 8.62 18.69 -40.06
C GLY A 453 9.18 19.36 -38.80
N ASP A 454 8.35 20.06 -38.03
CA ASP A 454 8.76 20.74 -36.79
C ASP A 454 9.04 19.77 -35.63
N GLN A 455 8.61 18.50 -35.74
CA GLN A 455 8.79 17.47 -34.71
C GLN A 455 10.08 16.66 -34.89
N ILE A 456 10.75 16.77 -36.05
CA ILE A 456 11.89 15.94 -36.42
C ILE A 456 13.08 16.82 -36.80
N GLY A 457 14.24 16.55 -36.22
CA GLY A 457 15.45 17.35 -36.45
C GLY A 457 15.42 18.72 -35.78
N GLY A 458 16.52 19.48 -35.94
CA GLY A 458 16.69 20.78 -35.29
C GLY A 458 17.05 20.71 -33.79
N ALA A 459 16.90 21.83 -33.06
CA ALA A 459 17.31 21.95 -31.65
C ALA A 459 16.28 21.39 -30.65
N SER A 460 15.08 21.03 -31.10
CA SER A 460 13.95 20.62 -30.26
C SER A 460 13.16 19.41 -30.77
N GLY A 461 13.45 18.91 -31.97
CA GLY A 461 12.82 17.72 -32.55
C GLY A 461 13.63 16.45 -32.30
N ALA A 462 13.02 15.30 -32.56
CA ALA A 462 13.66 13.99 -32.39
C ALA A 462 14.92 13.88 -33.28
N THR A 463 16.02 13.38 -32.70
CA THR A 463 17.31 13.25 -33.42
C THR A 463 17.66 11.81 -33.75
N ASN A 464 17.07 10.84 -33.05
CA ASN A 464 17.13 9.42 -33.37
C ASN A 464 15.73 8.91 -33.69
N LEU A 465 15.57 8.27 -34.86
CA LEU A 465 14.32 7.61 -35.23
C LEU A 465 14.60 6.12 -35.45
N TYR A 466 13.95 5.27 -34.65
CA TYR A 466 14.00 3.82 -34.85
C TYR A 466 12.72 3.35 -35.50
N MET A 467 12.91 2.81 -36.70
CA MET A 467 11.85 2.33 -37.56
C MET A 467 11.95 0.79 -37.59
N PHE A 468 11.07 0.15 -36.81
CA PHE A 468 10.56 -1.22 -36.99
C PHE A 468 11.47 -2.42 -36.65
N ASP A 469 10.99 -3.35 -35.78
CA ASP A 469 11.50 -4.73 -35.72
C ASP A 469 10.88 -5.64 -36.83
N SER A 470 10.14 -5.09 -37.80
CA SER A 470 9.56 -5.83 -38.93
C SER A 470 9.58 -5.07 -40.27
N ALA A 471 9.77 -5.78 -41.37
CA ALA A 471 9.95 -5.21 -42.71
C ALA A 471 8.63 -4.69 -43.34
N GLY A 472 8.66 -3.49 -43.96
CA GLY A 472 7.61 -2.99 -44.87
C GLY A 472 6.80 -1.79 -44.39
N ALA A 473 7.34 -0.99 -43.48
CA ALA A 473 6.62 0.14 -42.90
C ALA A 473 7.07 1.49 -43.47
N THR A 474 6.28 2.54 -43.26
CA THR A 474 6.41 3.85 -43.92
C THR A 474 6.53 4.97 -42.88
N LEU A 475 7.54 5.83 -43.01
CA LEU A 475 7.55 7.14 -42.37
C LEU A 475 7.13 8.18 -43.42
N ASN A 476 6.17 9.04 -43.07
CA ASN A 476 5.81 10.21 -43.85
C ASN A 476 6.03 11.47 -43.01
N VAL A 477 6.87 12.38 -43.46
CA VAL A 477 7.14 13.66 -42.79
C VAL A 477 6.54 14.78 -43.61
N VAL A 478 5.60 15.53 -43.04
CA VAL A 478 4.85 16.58 -43.73
C VAL A 478 5.28 17.95 -43.22
N GLY A 479 5.66 18.87 -44.11
CA GLY A 479 5.98 20.24 -43.69
C GLY A 479 6.60 21.10 -44.78
N SER A 480 6.56 22.42 -44.58
CA SER A 480 7.19 23.38 -45.50
C SER A 480 8.70 23.55 -45.31
N LEU A 481 9.21 23.12 -44.15
CA LEU A 481 10.62 23.00 -43.86
C LEU A 481 10.83 21.64 -43.18
N VAL A 482 11.45 20.71 -43.88
CA VAL A 482 11.79 19.38 -43.36
C VAL A 482 13.29 19.17 -43.52
N ASP A 483 13.99 18.88 -42.42
CA ASP A 483 15.42 18.61 -42.42
C ASP A 483 15.79 17.31 -41.69
N LEU A 484 15.94 16.24 -42.46
CA LEU A 484 16.36 14.93 -41.93
C LEU A 484 17.88 14.72 -41.97
N SER A 485 18.68 15.73 -42.34
CA SER A 485 20.13 15.56 -42.56
C SER A 485 20.93 15.16 -41.32
N ASN A 486 20.42 15.50 -40.13
CA ASN A 486 21.04 15.21 -38.84
C ASN A 486 20.26 14.16 -38.03
N VAL A 487 19.24 13.53 -38.64
CA VAL A 487 18.44 12.50 -37.99
C VAL A 487 19.12 11.15 -38.20
N VAL A 488 19.42 10.45 -37.12
CA VAL A 488 19.96 9.09 -37.19
C VAL A 488 18.80 8.12 -37.39
N MET A 489 18.77 7.46 -38.55
CA MET A 489 17.82 6.40 -38.84
C MET A 489 18.36 5.04 -38.37
N GLY A 490 17.65 4.38 -37.46
CA GLY A 490 18.04 3.10 -36.89
C GLY A 490 17.09 1.96 -37.26
N ARG A 491 17.65 0.75 -37.47
CA ARG A 491 16.91 -0.52 -37.75
C ARG A 491 16.09 -0.58 -39.05
N ILE A 492 16.40 0.27 -40.04
CA ILE A 492 15.73 0.30 -41.35
C ILE A 492 15.91 -1.00 -42.13
N HIS A 493 14.81 -1.58 -42.59
CA HIS A 493 14.77 -2.70 -43.52
C HIS A 493 14.71 -2.21 -44.97
N SER A 494 15.20 -3.02 -45.91
CA SER A 494 15.23 -2.68 -47.34
C SER A 494 13.87 -2.49 -48.01
N THR A 495 12.77 -2.74 -47.30
CA THR A 495 11.40 -2.58 -47.78
C THR A 495 10.68 -1.42 -47.11
N ASP A 496 11.32 -0.74 -46.18
CA ASP A 496 10.76 0.43 -45.53
C ASP A 496 10.83 1.63 -46.48
N THR A 497 9.94 2.59 -46.29
CA THR A 497 9.84 3.77 -47.16
C THR A 497 9.83 5.03 -46.30
N ILE A 498 10.68 5.99 -46.66
CA ILE A 498 10.67 7.33 -46.06
C ILE A 498 10.10 8.28 -47.11
N ILE A 499 9.05 9.01 -46.73
CA ILE A 499 8.36 9.99 -47.56
C ILE A 499 8.48 11.35 -46.88
N ILE A 500 8.79 12.38 -47.64
CA ILE A 500 8.81 13.77 -47.20
C ILE A 500 7.85 14.54 -48.10
N ASP A 501 6.70 14.92 -47.55
CA ASP A 501 5.66 15.66 -48.27
C ASP A 501 5.71 17.15 -47.89
N GLY A 502 5.99 17.99 -48.88
CA GLY A 502 5.83 19.43 -48.84
C GLY A 502 4.37 19.85 -48.69
N THR A 503 4.18 21.14 -48.50
CA THR A 503 2.87 21.79 -48.44
C THR A 503 2.62 22.62 -49.69
N THR A 504 1.42 23.17 -49.86
CA THR A 504 1.25 24.21 -50.89
C THR A 504 2.06 25.46 -50.49
N GLY A 505 3.10 25.82 -51.22
CA GLY A 505 4.03 26.87 -50.80
C GLY A 505 5.37 26.79 -51.50
N ASP A 506 6.33 27.64 -51.12
CA ASP A 506 7.72 27.41 -51.49
C ASP A 506 8.35 26.64 -50.32
N ASP A 507 8.69 25.36 -50.50
CA ASP A 507 9.18 24.48 -49.42
C ASP A 507 10.69 24.21 -49.47
N VAL A 508 11.25 23.72 -48.36
CA VAL A 508 12.64 23.25 -48.26
C VAL A 508 12.63 21.85 -47.65
N LEU A 509 12.96 20.85 -48.47
CA LEU A 509 12.92 19.44 -48.12
C LEU A 509 14.33 18.83 -48.23
N ILE A 510 14.85 18.32 -47.12
CA ILE A 510 16.19 17.73 -47.03
C ILE A 510 16.05 16.28 -46.56
N GLY A 511 16.57 15.36 -47.38
CA GLY A 511 16.52 13.91 -47.16
C GLY A 511 17.30 13.43 -45.93
N SER A 512 17.12 12.15 -45.61
CA SER A 512 17.85 11.38 -44.61
C SER A 512 19.03 10.64 -45.26
N SER A 513 19.86 9.90 -44.51
CA SER A 513 20.93 9.08 -45.09
C SER A 513 20.45 7.84 -45.86
N GLU A 514 19.16 7.52 -45.77
CA GLU A 514 18.54 6.37 -46.42
C GLU A 514 17.94 6.76 -47.78
N ALA A 515 17.21 5.86 -48.44
CA ALA A 515 16.51 6.20 -49.68
C ALA A 515 15.15 6.86 -49.37
N ASP A 516 14.98 8.11 -49.80
CA ASP A 516 13.79 8.91 -49.51
C ASP A 516 12.92 9.15 -50.76
N ILE A 517 11.65 9.49 -50.55
CA ILE A 517 10.73 10.03 -51.57
C ILE A 517 10.32 11.43 -51.13
N LEU A 518 10.77 12.48 -51.82
CA LEU A 518 10.48 13.87 -51.52
C LEU A 518 9.47 14.42 -52.52
N ASN A 519 8.36 14.98 -52.06
CA ASN A 519 7.29 15.54 -52.89
C ASN A 519 7.07 17.02 -52.53
N GLY A 520 7.21 17.95 -53.47
CA GLY A 520 7.10 19.40 -53.21
C GLY A 520 5.70 20.00 -53.28
N ASP A 521 4.73 19.32 -53.92
CA ASP A 521 3.41 19.89 -54.26
C ASP A 521 3.53 21.20 -55.10
N ILE A 522 2.54 22.09 -55.08
CA ILE A 522 2.53 23.33 -55.87
C ILE A 522 3.43 24.36 -55.19
N GLY A 523 4.53 24.74 -55.85
CA GLY A 523 5.54 25.56 -55.20
C GLY A 523 6.77 25.95 -56.02
N ARG A 524 7.69 26.69 -55.42
CA ARG A 524 9.08 26.74 -55.89
C ARG A 524 9.93 26.10 -54.83
N ASP A 525 10.02 24.79 -54.91
CA ASP A 525 10.54 24.00 -53.81
C ASP A 525 12.04 23.78 -53.94
N THR A 526 12.70 23.59 -52.80
CA THR A 526 14.13 23.32 -52.72
C THR A 526 14.34 21.94 -52.13
N PHE A 527 14.87 21.03 -52.92
CA PHE A 527 15.20 19.68 -52.52
C PHE A 527 16.70 19.56 -52.29
N THR A 528 17.11 19.03 -51.14
CA THR A 528 18.49 18.56 -50.94
C THR A 528 18.47 17.05 -50.80
N ILE A 529 19.09 16.38 -51.77
CA ILE A 529 19.03 14.92 -51.93
C ILE A 529 20.42 14.33 -52.11
N TRP A 530 20.56 13.06 -51.80
CA TRP A 530 21.80 12.30 -51.99
C TRP A 530 21.50 10.80 -52.14
N GLY A 531 22.47 9.98 -52.53
CA GLY A 531 22.22 8.54 -52.64
C GLY A 531 21.11 8.14 -53.63
N ALA A 532 20.10 7.41 -53.14
CA ALA A 532 19.08 6.72 -53.95
C ALA A 532 17.67 7.31 -53.78
N ASP A 533 17.57 8.63 -53.70
CA ASP A 533 16.29 9.34 -53.47
C ASP A 533 15.43 9.51 -54.72
N GLU A 534 14.12 9.67 -54.53
CA GLU A 534 13.18 10.16 -55.52
C GLU A 534 12.73 11.58 -55.14
N ALA A 535 12.90 12.57 -56.04
CA ALA A 535 12.46 13.94 -55.81
C ALA A 535 11.46 14.39 -56.87
N ASN A 536 10.25 14.71 -56.43
CA ASN A 536 9.09 15.07 -57.24
C ASN A 536 8.73 16.54 -56.98
N GLY A 537 9.14 17.45 -57.87
CA GLY A 537 8.91 18.90 -57.72
C GLY A 537 7.53 19.40 -58.15
N GLU A 538 6.75 18.58 -58.84
CA GLU A 538 5.41 18.96 -59.33
C GLU A 538 5.36 20.29 -60.13
N GLY A 539 4.71 21.34 -59.63
CA GLY A 539 4.36 22.54 -60.39
C GLY A 539 5.09 23.79 -59.92
N ALA A 540 5.45 24.66 -60.86
CA ALA A 540 6.33 25.84 -60.73
C ALA A 540 7.82 25.53 -60.93
N ASN A 541 8.74 26.33 -60.35
CA ASN A 541 10.17 26.33 -60.71
C ASN A 541 11.01 25.84 -59.52
N ASP A 542 11.39 24.57 -59.56
CA ASP A 542 12.01 23.90 -58.42
C ASP A 542 13.54 23.94 -58.49
N THR A 543 14.17 23.82 -57.32
CA THR A 543 15.63 23.76 -57.14
C THR A 543 16.01 22.41 -56.57
N PHE A 544 16.86 21.67 -57.28
CA PHE A 544 17.40 20.39 -56.82
C PHE A 544 18.89 20.56 -56.52
N ILE A 545 19.27 20.30 -55.27
CA ILE A 545 20.64 20.32 -54.76
C ILE A 545 21.06 18.88 -54.52
N VAL A 546 22.02 18.39 -55.31
CA VAL A 546 22.57 17.04 -55.12
C VAL A 546 23.84 17.14 -54.28
N ASP A 547 23.77 16.79 -53.00
CA ASP A 547 24.96 16.83 -52.12
C ASP A 547 25.83 15.59 -52.33
N THR A 548 26.86 15.74 -53.17
CA THR A 548 27.83 14.67 -53.46
C THR A 548 29.02 14.63 -52.49
N VAL A 549 29.12 15.58 -51.55
CA VAL A 549 30.34 15.79 -50.73
C VAL A 549 30.28 15.02 -49.42
N ASN A 550 29.10 14.89 -48.81
CA ASN A 550 28.96 14.32 -47.46
C ASN A 550 28.67 12.80 -47.43
N TYR A 551 28.04 12.22 -48.46
CA TYR A 551 27.50 10.83 -48.36
C TYR A 551 27.83 9.86 -49.52
N GLY A 552 28.75 10.21 -50.42
CA GLY A 552 29.31 9.29 -51.42
C GLY A 552 29.09 9.71 -52.87
N ASN A 553 30.09 9.47 -53.70
CA ASN A 553 30.29 10.14 -55.00
C ASN A 553 29.37 9.67 -56.15
N THR A 554 28.20 9.09 -55.90
CA THR A 554 27.31 8.63 -56.98
C THR A 554 25.84 8.72 -56.58
N PHE A 555 25.15 9.73 -57.12
CA PHE A 555 23.69 9.83 -57.08
C PHE A 555 23.08 8.77 -58.01
N THR A 556 22.17 7.95 -57.47
CA THR A 556 21.41 6.94 -58.21
C THR A 556 19.91 7.19 -58.20
N GLY A 557 19.50 8.33 -57.63
CA GLY A 557 18.11 8.72 -57.47
C GLY A 557 17.39 9.17 -58.75
N ILE A 558 16.09 9.42 -58.62
CA ILE A 558 15.18 9.86 -59.68
C ILE A 558 14.75 11.30 -59.40
N ILE A 559 14.94 12.20 -60.37
CA ILE A 559 14.41 13.57 -60.31
C ILE A 559 13.29 13.68 -61.33
N ASN A 560 12.07 13.92 -60.85
CA ASN A 560 10.89 14.15 -61.66
C ASN A 560 10.41 15.59 -61.42
N GLY A 561 11.20 16.54 -61.96
CA GLY A 561 10.96 17.96 -61.77
C GLY A 561 9.86 18.49 -62.68
N GLY A 562 9.12 19.48 -62.19
CA GLY A 562 8.42 20.44 -63.01
C GLY A 562 9.39 21.30 -63.84
N ALA A 563 9.05 22.56 -64.08
CA ALA A 563 10.07 23.49 -64.59
C ALA A 563 11.11 23.73 -63.48
N GLY A 564 12.40 23.95 -63.77
CA GLY A 564 13.37 24.10 -62.68
C GLY A 564 14.84 24.02 -63.06
N THR A 565 15.71 24.20 -62.08
CA THR A 565 17.17 24.13 -62.21
C THR A 565 17.75 23.10 -61.24
N ALA A 566 18.51 22.14 -61.76
CA ALA A 566 19.31 21.22 -60.95
C ALA A 566 20.76 21.74 -60.88
N ASP A 567 21.27 21.92 -59.66
CA ASP A 567 22.69 22.19 -59.39
C ASP A 567 23.30 20.88 -58.85
N ALA A 568 24.34 20.39 -59.52
CA ALA A 568 24.92 19.06 -59.32
C ALA A 568 26.41 19.13 -58.97
#